data_AF-A0A535RUJ5-F1
#
_entry.id   AF-A0A535RUJ5-F1
#
_cell.length_a   1.000
_cell.length_b   1.000
_cell.length_c   1.000
_cell.angle_alpha   90.00
_cell.angle_beta   90.00
_cell.angle_gamma   90.00
#
_symmetry.space_group_name_H-M   'P 1'
#
loop_
_entity.id
_entity.type
_entity.pdbx_description
1 polymer ?
#
loop_
_entity_poly.entity_id
_entity_poly.type
_entity_poly.pdbx_seq_one_letter_code
_entity_poly.pdbx_strand_id
1 'polypeptide(L)'
;MNWLLSPTNVLKLGGAVLLALGLIGVTGITNNISFFNLDTGENVAHLALGVVGLGAGFGIKNTELHRWLVAFIALSGLATGIYGFLLPAGDFMHPNFFGITNLENPADNLLHLIVGIWAAAAAYVNKQPAEAMTPRMAA
;
A
#
# COMPACT_ATOMS: atom_id res chain seq x y z
N MET A 1 -21.71 -4.15 -3.07
CA MET A 1 -20.28 -4.34 -2.73
C MET A 1 -19.82 -3.10 -1.97
N ASN A 2 -19.12 -3.25 -0.84
CA ASN A 2 -18.63 -2.10 -0.08
C ASN A 2 -17.65 -1.29 -0.96
N TRP A 3 -17.89 0.01 -1.13
CA TRP A 3 -17.10 0.89 -2.00
C TRP A 3 -15.62 0.90 -1.62
N LEU A 4 -15.30 0.76 -0.33
CA LEU A 4 -13.93 0.68 0.18
C LEU A 4 -13.21 -0.60 -0.22
N LEU A 5 -13.92 -1.68 -0.54
CA LEU A 5 -13.32 -2.96 -0.92
C LEU A 5 -13.15 -3.12 -2.43
N SER A 6 -13.35 -2.07 -3.23
CA SER A 6 -13.08 -2.10 -4.67
C SER A 6 -11.59 -1.86 -4.94
N PRO A 7 -10.90 -2.70 -5.73
CA PRO A 7 -9.50 -2.49 -6.08
C PRO A 7 -9.25 -1.13 -6.74
N THR A 8 -10.17 -0.69 -7.60
CA THR A 8 -10.09 0.64 -8.22
C THR A 8 -10.13 1.75 -7.18
N ASN A 9 -10.99 1.65 -6.16
CA ASN A 9 -11.07 2.68 -5.13
C ASN A 9 -9.89 2.60 -4.16
N VAL A 10 -9.33 1.41 -3.90
CA VAL A 10 -8.09 1.26 -3.15
C VAL A 10 -6.95 1.99 -3.87
N LEU A 11 -6.82 1.83 -5.19
CA LEU A 11 -5.81 2.56 -5.97
C LEU A 11 -6.03 4.07 -5.94
N LYS A 12 -7.27 4.54 -6.06
CA LYS A 12 -7.59 5.99 -6.05
C LYS A 12 -7.35 6.61 -4.67
N LEU A 13 -7.97 6.06 -3.64
CA LEU A 13 -7.90 6.59 -2.27
C LEU A 13 -6.54 6.33 -1.65
N GLY A 14 -6.05 5.09 -1.75
CA GLY A 14 -4.73 4.72 -1.28
C GLY A 14 -3.65 5.51 -2.01
N GLY A 15 -3.76 5.66 -3.33
CA GLY A 15 -2.84 6.49 -4.11
C GLY A 15 -2.83 7.96 -3.67
N ALA A 16 -4.01 8.55 -3.42
CA ALA A 16 -4.12 9.92 -2.91
C ALA A 16 -3.49 10.06 -1.52
N VAL A 17 -3.75 9.11 -0.61
CA VAL A 17 -3.20 9.12 0.76
C VAL A 17 -1.68 8.95 0.73
N LEU A 18 -1.16 7.99 -0.04
CA LEU A 18 0.29 7.77 -0.19
C LEU A 18 0.96 9.01 -0.77
N LEU A 19 0.39 9.62 -1.82
CA LEU A 19 0.94 10.85 -2.38
C LEU A 19 0.96 11.98 -1.35
N ALA A 20 -0.12 12.15 -0.57
CA ALA A 20 -0.19 13.15 0.48
C ALA A 20 0.85 12.90 1.58
N LEU A 21 1.00 11.66 2.06
CA LEU A 21 2.00 11.30 3.07
C LEU A 21 3.43 11.55 2.58
N GLY A 22 3.75 11.15 1.35
CA GLY A 22 5.06 11.40 0.75
C GLY A 22 5.36 12.89 0.60
N LEU A 23 4.36 13.70 0.18
CA LEU A 23 4.51 15.16 0.10
C LEU A 23 4.71 15.78 1.49
N ILE A 24 3.96 15.33 2.49
CA ILE A 24 4.09 15.79 3.88
C ILE A 24 5.48 15.44 4.42
N GLY A 25 5.95 14.22 4.25
CA GLY A 25 7.25 13.82 4.80
C GLY A 25 8.43 14.50 4.09
N VAL A 26 8.33 14.85 2.80
CA VAL A 26 9.33 15.70 2.13
C VAL A 26 9.48 17.07 2.79
N THR A 27 8.43 17.60 3.45
CA THR A 27 8.54 18.85 4.21
C THR A 27 9.36 18.72 5.50
N GLY A 28 9.58 17.50 5.98
CA GLY A 28 10.24 17.21 7.25
C GLY A 28 9.42 17.52 8.50
N ILE A 29 8.13 17.90 8.37
CA ILE A 29 7.26 18.24 9.50
C ILE A 29 7.06 17.06 10.48
N THR A 30 7.23 15.83 10.00
CA THR A 30 7.11 14.59 10.80
C THR A 30 8.39 14.21 11.55
N ASN A 31 9.53 14.85 11.25
CA ASN A 31 10.85 14.43 11.78
C ASN A 31 10.97 14.52 13.31
N ASN A 32 10.12 15.34 13.95
CA ASN A 32 10.10 15.53 15.40
C ASN A 32 8.92 14.82 16.09
N ILE A 33 8.16 13.99 15.36
CA ILE A 33 7.01 13.27 15.90
C ILE A 33 7.46 11.85 16.26
N SER A 34 7.71 11.62 17.55
CA SER A 34 8.25 10.36 18.06
C SER A 34 7.36 9.13 17.82
N PHE A 35 6.05 9.31 17.61
CA PHE A 35 5.11 8.23 17.31
C PHE A 35 4.72 8.12 15.83
N PHE A 36 5.22 8.99 14.94
CA PHE A 36 4.99 8.87 13.50
C PHE A 36 6.02 9.69 12.74
N ASN A 37 7.07 9.06 12.25
CA ASN A 37 8.13 9.72 11.52
C ASN A 37 8.32 9.03 10.17
N LEU A 38 8.35 9.81 9.10
CA LEU A 38 8.54 9.30 7.73
C LEU A 38 9.98 9.56 7.30
N ASP A 39 10.76 8.50 7.11
CA ASP A 39 12.12 8.65 6.59
C ASP A 39 12.17 8.94 5.09
N THR A 40 13.36 9.24 4.59
CA THR A 40 13.57 9.59 3.18
C THR A 40 13.14 8.45 2.25
N GLY A 41 13.42 7.20 2.61
CA GLY A 41 13.05 6.03 1.80
C GLY A 41 11.53 5.84 1.76
N GLU A 42 10.86 5.95 2.91
CA GLU A 42 9.40 5.87 3.03
C GLU A 42 8.71 6.98 2.22
N ASN A 43 9.23 8.20 2.28
CA ASN A 43 8.71 9.33 1.51
C ASN A 43 8.80 9.09 0.00
N VAL A 44 9.94 8.60 -0.48
CA VAL A 44 10.13 8.25 -1.89
C VAL A 44 9.15 7.14 -2.30
N ALA A 45 9.00 6.10 -1.48
CA ALA A 45 8.07 5.01 -1.75
C ALA A 45 6.62 5.51 -1.81
N HIS A 46 6.20 6.32 -0.84
CA HIS A 46 4.87 6.93 -0.76
C HIS A 46 4.56 7.83 -1.97
N LEU A 47 5.51 8.68 -2.39
CA LEU A 47 5.34 9.51 -3.59
C LEU A 47 5.21 8.65 -4.85
N ALA A 48 6.13 7.70 -5.05
CA ALA A 48 6.15 6.87 -6.25
C ALA A 48 4.89 6.00 -6.35
N LEU A 49 4.55 5.27 -5.28
CA LEU A 49 3.36 4.41 -5.23
C LEU A 49 2.08 5.23 -5.27
N GLY A 50 2.07 6.45 -4.70
CA GLY A 50 0.94 7.37 -4.78
C GLY A 50 0.62 7.80 -6.20
N VAL A 51 1.64 8.25 -6.95
CA VAL A 51 1.50 8.62 -8.36
C VAL A 51 1.07 7.42 -9.20
N VAL A 52 1.72 6.27 -9.04
CA VAL A 52 1.37 5.04 -9.78
C VAL A 52 -0.05 4.58 -9.46
N GLY A 53 -0.45 4.61 -8.19
CA GLY A 53 -1.78 4.23 -7.73
C GLY A 53 -2.87 5.11 -8.34
N LEU A 54 -2.69 6.44 -8.31
CA LEU A 54 -3.62 7.38 -8.94
C LEU A 54 -3.66 7.20 -10.47
N GLY A 55 -2.49 7.08 -11.09
CA GLY A 55 -2.36 6.87 -12.54
C GLY A 55 -3.08 5.61 -12.99
N ALA A 56 -2.91 4.50 -12.28
CA ALA A 56 -3.65 3.26 -12.54
C ALA A 56 -5.15 3.43 -12.26
N GLY A 57 -5.51 3.92 -11.08
CA GLY A 57 -6.90 4.01 -10.64
C GLY A 57 -7.79 4.89 -11.52
N PHE A 58 -7.26 5.97 -12.10
CA PHE A 58 -8.00 6.86 -13.00
C PHE A 58 -7.73 6.60 -14.49
N GLY A 59 -6.53 6.15 -14.84
CA GLY A 59 -6.09 6.02 -16.24
C GLY A 59 -6.34 4.65 -16.87
N ILE A 60 -6.52 3.60 -16.07
CA ILE A 60 -6.66 2.22 -16.56
C ILE A 60 -8.08 1.71 -16.34
N LYS A 61 -8.64 1.02 -17.34
CA LYS A 61 -9.99 0.41 -17.29
C LYS A 61 -9.98 -1.08 -16.96
N ASN A 62 -8.80 -1.71 -16.97
CA ASN A 62 -8.64 -3.14 -16.70
C ASN A 62 -8.77 -3.43 -15.19
N THR A 63 -9.90 -3.99 -14.80
CA THR A 63 -10.24 -4.34 -13.41
C THR A 63 -9.40 -5.47 -12.85
N GLU A 64 -8.95 -6.40 -13.68
CA GLU A 64 -8.07 -7.48 -13.26
C GLU A 64 -6.67 -6.95 -12.94
N LEU A 65 -6.13 -6.06 -13.76
CA LEU A 65 -4.87 -5.39 -13.47
C LEU A 65 -4.97 -4.60 -12.16
N HIS A 66 -6.09 -3.89 -11.91
CA HIS A 66 -6.29 -3.22 -10.63
C HIS A 66 -6.26 -4.18 -9.45
N ARG A 67 -6.87 -5.36 -9.58
CA ARG A 67 -6.82 -6.41 -8.55
C ARG A 67 -5.40 -6.86 -8.27
N TRP A 68 -4.58 -7.10 -9.30
CA TRP A 68 -3.19 -7.51 -9.14
C TRP A 68 -2.31 -6.41 -8.55
N LEU A 69 -2.49 -5.16 -8.97
CA LEU A 69 -1.80 -4.01 -8.37
C LEU A 69 -2.14 -3.86 -6.88
N VAL A 70 -3.41 -4.03 -6.52
CA VAL A 70 -3.84 -3.98 -5.12
C VAL A 70 -3.33 -5.19 -4.32
N ALA A 71 -3.26 -6.38 -4.94
CA ALA A 71 -2.63 -7.54 -4.31
C ALA A 71 -1.13 -7.31 -4.04
N PHE A 72 -0.43 -6.64 -4.95
CA PHE A 72 0.95 -6.23 -4.74
C PHE A 72 1.06 -5.25 -3.57
N ILE A 73 0.22 -4.20 -3.52
CA ILE A 73 0.17 -3.26 -2.39
C ILE A 73 -0.11 -4.00 -1.07
N ALA A 74 -1.01 -4.99 -1.07
CA ALA A 74 -1.31 -5.81 0.09
C ALA A 74 -0.07 -6.56 0.61
N LEU A 75 0.64 -7.23 -0.30
CA LEU A 75 1.88 -7.94 0.02
C LEU A 75 2.95 -6.99 0.56
N SER A 76 3.17 -5.85 -0.10
CA SER A 76 4.14 -4.84 0.35
C SER A 76 3.78 -4.29 1.72
N GLY A 77 2.54 -3.86 1.95
CA GLY A 77 2.10 -3.29 3.23
C GLY A 77 2.16 -4.31 4.38
N LEU A 78 1.75 -5.55 4.13
CA LEU A 78 1.87 -6.62 5.13
C LEU A 78 3.33 -6.95 5.44
N ALA A 79 4.18 -7.08 4.42
CA ALA A 79 5.60 -7.35 4.60
C ALA A 79 6.27 -6.23 5.41
N THR A 80 6.10 -4.97 5.00
CA THR A 80 6.63 -3.80 5.71
C THR A 80 6.13 -3.73 7.15
N GLY A 81 4.81 -3.86 7.35
CA GLY A 81 4.21 -3.81 8.69
C GLY A 81 4.68 -4.94 9.62
N ILE A 82 4.82 -6.17 9.11
CA ILE A 82 5.34 -7.30 9.90
C ILE A 82 6.83 -7.13 10.19
N TYR A 83 7.65 -6.85 9.17
CA TYR A 83 9.09 -6.71 9.35
C TYR A 83 9.45 -5.55 10.26
N GLY A 84 8.67 -4.47 10.30
CA GLY A 84 8.91 -3.38 11.23
C GLY A 84 8.75 -3.74 12.70
N PHE A 85 7.95 -4.75 13.03
CA PHE A 85 7.89 -5.28 14.40
C PHE A 85 9.00 -6.28 14.71
N LEU A 86 9.66 -6.86 13.71
CA LEU A 86 10.60 -7.96 13.87
C LEU A 86 12.06 -7.55 13.74
N LEU A 87 12.35 -6.54 12.92
CA LEU A 87 13.72 -6.09 12.68
C LEU A 87 14.19 -5.14 13.79
N PRO A 88 15.46 -5.23 14.20
CA PRO A 88 16.03 -4.22 15.09
C PRO A 88 15.96 -2.84 14.44
N ALA A 89 15.74 -1.84 15.29
CA ALA A 89 15.96 -0.43 14.99
C ALA A 89 17.31 -0.23 14.27
N GLY A 90 17.30 0.44 13.12
CA GLY A 90 18.48 0.76 12.33
C GLY A 90 18.83 2.23 12.55
N ASP A 91 20.07 2.54 12.90
CA ASP A 91 20.45 3.94 13.12
C ASP A 91 20.91 4.63 11.83
N PHE A 92 21.06 5.96 11.88
CA PHE A 92 21.50 6.79 10.75
C PHE A 92 22.91 6.43 10.21
N MET A 93 23.74 5.75 11.00
CA MET A 93 25.05 5.19 10.61
C MET A 93 24.95 3.72 10.17
N HIS A 94 23.90 3.01 10.59
CA HIS A 94 23.67 1.58 10.38
C HIS A 94 22.21 1.33 9.94
N PRO A 95 21.86 1.67 8.68
CA PRO A 95 20.56 1.31 8.14
C PRO A 95 20.35 -0.20 8.25
N ASN A 96 19.10 -0.63 8.45
CA ASN A 96 18.79 -2.06 8.39
C ASN A 96 19.02 -2.61 6.95
N PHE A 97 18.87 -3.92 6.76
CA PHE A 97 19.14 -4.60 5.47
C PHE A 97 18.44 -3.95 4.26
N PHE A 98 17.33 -3.24 4.46
CA PHE A 98 16.57 -2.57 3.41
C PHE A 98 16.94 -1.09 3.20
N GLY A 99 17.95 -0.58 3.90
CA GLY A 99 18.31 0.84 3.90
C GLY A 99 17.33 1.70 4.71
N ILE A 100 16.50 1.08 5.56
CA ILE A 100 15.41 1.73 6.27
C ILE A 100 15.90 2.04 7.69
N THR A 101 15.67 3.28 8.13
CA THR A 101 16.08 3.78 9.45
C THR A 101 14.92 3.90 10.43
N ASN A 102 13.68 3.64 9.99
CA ASN A 102 12.49 4.17 10.69
C ASN A 102 11.27 3.23 10.78
N LEU A 103 11.44 1.95 10.46
CA LEU A 103 10.47 0.88 10.81
C LEU A 103 10.32 0.69 12.35
N GLU A 104 10.82 1.63 13.14
CA GLU A 104 10.90 1.66 14.59
C GLU A 104 9.61 2.15 15.24
N ASN A 105 8.71 2.76 14.46
CA ASN A 105 7.51 3.36 15.02
C ASN A 105 6.31 2.41 15.04
N PRO A 106 5.73 2.08 16.22
CA PRO A 106 4.56 1.21 16.27
C PRO A 106 3.38 1.75 15.45
N ALA A 107 3.20 3.08 15.33
CA ALA A 107 2.09 3.61 14.55
C ALA A 107 2.27 3.45 13.03
N ASP A 108 3.51 3.57 12.54
CA ASP A 108 3.80 3.38 11.11
C ASP A 108 3.65 1.90 10.72
N ASN A 109 4.18 0.99 11.53
CA ASN A 109 4.01 -0.45 11.34
C ASN A 109 2.52 -0.86 11.38
N LEU A 110 1.75 -0.28 12.31
CA LEU A 110 0.30 -0.49 12.37
C LEU A 110 -0.40 0.06 11.12
N LEU A 111 -0.03 1.25 10.64
CA LEU A 111 -0.61 1.83 9.43
C LEU A 111 -0.38 0.90 8.24
N HIS A 112 0.84 0.41 8.04
CA HIS A 112 1.20 -0.53 6.98
C HIS A 112 0.42 -1.85 7.09
N LEU A 113 0.29 -2.42 8.29
CA LEU A 113 -0.53 -3.61 8.52
C LEU A 113 -2.00 -3.37 8.18
N ILE A 114 -2.59 -2.28 8.67
CA ILE A 114 -4.00 -1.95 8.44
C ILE A 114 -4.27 -1.77 6.94
N VAL A 115 -3.41 -1.01 6.25
CA VAL A 115 -3.52 -0.79 4.81
C VAL A 115 -3.29 -2.09 4.04
N GLY A 116 -2.32 -2.91 4.45
CA GLY A 116 -2.04 -4.22 3.87
C GLY A 116 -3.23 -5.18 3.98
N ILE A 117 -3.86 -5.26 5.16
CA ILE A 117 -5.06 -6.06 5.40
C ILE A 117 -6.24 -5.54 4.58
N TRP A 118 -6.44 -4.22 4.53
CA TRP A 118 -7.50 -3.60 3.73
C TRP A 118 -7.34 -3.90 2.22
N ALA A 119 -6.12 -3.75 1.69
CA ALA A 119 -5.80 -4.08 0.31
C ALA A 119 -5.96 -5.58 0.03
N ALA A 120 -5.54 -6.46 0.95
CA ALA A 120 -5.72 -7.91 0.83
C ALA A 120 -7.21 -8.28 0.74
N ALA A 121 -8.03 -7.69 1.62
CA ALA A 121 -9.48 -7.89 1.61
C ALA A 121 -10.11 -7.42 0.29
N ALA A 122 -9.71 -6.25 -0.22
CA ALA A 122 -10.19 -5.73 -1.49
C ALA A 122 -9.80 -6.62 -2.69
N ALA A 123 -8.56 -7.11 -2.72
CA ALA A 123 -8.07 -8.00 -3.76
C ALA A 123 -8.73 -9.39 -3.72
N TYR A 124 -9.06 -9.89 -2.53
CA TYR A 124 -9.69 -11.20 -2.33
C TYR A 124 -11.19 -11.20 -2.68
N VAL A 125 -11.95 -10.20 -2.23
CA VAL A 125 -13.41 -10.12 -2.43
C VAL A 125 -13.77 -9.89 -3.90
N ASN A 126 -12.86 -9.35 -4.71
CA ASN A 126 -13.09 -9.06 -6.14
C ASN A 126 -12.52 -10.14 -7.08
N LYS A 127 -12.31 -11.36 -6.60
CA LYS A 127 -12.19 -12.51 -7.50
C LYS A 127 -13.54 -12.68 -8.20
N GLN A 128 -13.73 -12.08 -9.38
CA GLN A 128 -14.79 -12.56 -10.25
C GLN A 128 -14.54 -14.04 -10.54
N PRO A 129 -15.54 -14.91 -10.39
CA PRO A 129 -15.37 -16.33 -10.70
C PRO A 129 -15.14 -16.47 -12.21
N ALA A 130 -13.99 -17.00 -12.59
CA ALA A 130 -13.67 -17.37 -13.98
C ALA A 130 -14.69 -18.36 -14.59
N GLU A 131 -15.54 -18.98 -13.77
CA GLU A 131 -16.51 -20.00 -14.17
C GLU A 131 -17.88 -19.47 -14.64
N ALA A 132 -18.20 -18.18 -14.48
CA ALA A 132 -19.52 -17.66 -14.86
C ALA A 132 -19.67 -17.34 -16.36
N MET A 133 -18.65 -17.61 -17.18
CA MET A 133 -18.56 -17.22 -18.59
C MET A 133 -18.57 -18.42 -19.56
N THR A 134 -19.33 -19.47 -19.26
CA THR A 134 -19.79 -20.42 -20.27
C THR A 134 -21.31 -20.39 -20.37
N PRO A 135 -21.87 -19.67 -21.36
CA PRO A 135 -23.24 -19.92 -21.79
C PRO A 135 -23.32 -21.36 -22.30
N ARG A 136 -24.22 -22.16 -21.71
CA ARG A 136 -24.69 -23.42 -22.29
C ARG A 136 -25.13 -23.15 -23.74
N MET A 137 -24.40 -23.70 -24.71
CA MET A 137 -24.88 -23.99 -26.06
C MET A 137 -24.14 -25.26 -26.50
N ALA A 138 -24.75 -26.34 -26.97
CA ALA A 138 -26.12 -26.58 -27.44
C ALA A 138 -26.48 -28.07 -27.21
N ALA A 139 -27.78 -28.32 -27.04
CA ALA A 139 -28.41 -29.61 -27.31
C ALA A 139 -28.77 -29.69 -28.80
#